data_AF-A0A7S3TG35-F1
#
_entry.id   AF-A0A7S3TG35-F1
#
_cell.length_a   1.000
_cell.length_b   1.000
_cell.length_c   1.000
_cell.angle_alpha   90.00
_cell.angle_beta   90.00
_cell.angle_gamma   90.00
#
_symmetry.space_group_name_H-M   'P 1'
#
loop_
_entity.id
_entity.type
_entity.pdbx_description
1 polymer ?
#
loop_
_entity_poly.entity_id
_entity_poly.type
_entity_poly.pdbx_seq_one_letter_code
_entity_poly.pdbx_strand_id
1 'polypeptide(L)'
;MFALILLLGGAFAANPDAPHPHGGKLSPYVLGPPTVLLSREDEEELADGKTIMRVISNRPADESREGGARRLLMVRDVAAPKDVVLDRIGDFAAYPRMVKGCDACHVYKREGRPDGTEEVRCEYRIHALHLKFRYFMSHQIDPEAGCVVWNLDYERESDLDDSVGYWCTT
;
A
#
# COMPACT_ATOMS: atom_id res chain seq x y z
N MET A 1 -9.68 13.92 9.43
CA MET A 1 -8.38 13.95 10.15
C MET A 1 -8.15 12.55 10.68
N PHE A 2 -7.41 11.70 9.96
CA PHE A 2 -7.25 10.29 10.34
C PHE A 2 -5.83 10.05 10.85
N ALA A 3 -5.78 9.50 12.07
CA ALA A 3 -4.56 9.08 12.73
C ALA A 3 -4.10 7.75 12.15
N LEU A 4 -2.96 7.78 11.46
CA LEU A 4 -2.13 6.61 11.19
C LEU A 4 -1.60 6.12 12.55
N ILE A 5 -2.07 4.96 13.02
CA ILE A 5 -1.48 4.31 14.21
C ILE A 5 -0.20 3.64 13.74
N LEU A 6 0.91 4.38 13.82
CA LEU A 6 2.27 3.88 13.69
C LEU A 6 2.62 3.13 14.98
N LEU A 7 2.84 1.82 14.87
CA LEU A 7 3.52 1.08 15.93
C LEU A 7 5.00 1.45 15.88
N LEU A 8 5.42 2.28 16.82
CA LEU A 8 6.79 2.72 17.02
C LEU A 8 7.61 1.56 17.65
N GLY A 9 8.16 0.69 16.81
CA GLY A 9 9.32 -0.12 17.17
C GLY A 9 10.58 0.76 17.24
N GLY A 10 11.54 0.44 18.09
CA GLY A 10 12.73 1.27 18.36
C GLY A 10 13.39 1.82 17.09
N ALA A 11 13.59 3.14 17.06
CA ALA A 11 14.06 3.88 15.90
C ALA A 11 15.52 3.55 15.56
N PHE A 12 15.73 2.50 14.79
CA PHE A 12 16.86 2.46 13.86
C PHE A 12 16.45 3.29 12.65
N ALA A 13 17.21 4.35 12.36
CA ALA A 13 16.98 5.15 11.17
C ALA A 13 17.15 4.27 9.94
N ALA A 14 16.22 4.35 9.00
CA ALA A 14 16.22 3.56 7.77
C ALA A 14 17.60 3.50 7.10
N ASN A 15 18.07 2.28 6.85
CA ASN A 15 19.38 1.99 6.27
C ASN A 15 19.21 1.24 4.94
N PRO A 16 19.54 1.86 3.79
CA PRO A 16 19.40 1.22 2.49
C PRO A 16 20.38 0.05 2.28
N ASP A 17 21.41 -0.08 3.12
CA ASP A 17 22.50 -1.05 2.98
C ASP A 17 22.44 -2.17 4.03
N ALA A 18 21.40 -2.18 4.88
CA ALA A 18 21.14 -3.26 5.84
C ALA A 18 19.77 -3.88 5.58
N PRO A 19 19.62 -5.21 5.78
CA PRO A 19 18.31 -5.86 5.67
C PRO A 19 17.38 -5.41 6.80
N HIS A 20 16.07 -5.48 6.56
CA HIS A 20 15.05 -5.22 7.58
C HIS A 20 15.16 -6.26 8.72
N PRO A 21 14.92 -5.88 10.00
CA PRO A 21 14.99 -6.80 11.15
C PRO A 21 14.14 -8.08 11.05
N HIS A 22 13.17 -8.15 10.14
CA HIS A 22 12.38 -9.34 9.85
C HIS A 22 11.95 -9.44 8.39
N GLY A 23 11.58 -10.64 7.93
CA GLY A 23 11.09 -10.90 6.56
C GLY A 23 9.58 -10.71 6.34
N GLY A 24 8.89 -10.07 7.27
CA GLY A 24 7.44 -9.79 7.23
C GLY A 24 6.69 -10.35 8.43
N LYS A 25 5.87 -9.51 9.05
CA LYS A 25 4.96 -9.81 10.16
C LYS A 25 3.50 -9.89 9.70
N LEU A 26 3.16 -9.23 8.59
CA LEU A 26 1.85 -9.20 7.98
C LEU A 26 1.82 -10.12 6.75
N SER A 27 0.73 -10.88 6.58
CA SER A 27 0.58 -11.76 5.42
C SER A 27 0.38 -10.92 4.15
N PRO A 28 1.25 -11.01 3.13
CA PRO A 28 1.10 -10.22 1.91
C PRO A 28 -0.21 -10.50 1.18
N TYR A 29 -0.67 -9.53 0.38
CA TYR A 29 -1.79 -9.74 -0.53
C TYR A 29 -1.33 -10.53 -1.76
N VAL A 30 -2.25 -11.32 -2.32
CA VAL A 30 -2.05 -12.02 -3.59
C VAL A 30 -2.48 -11.10 -4.72
N LEU A 31 -1.67 -11.02 -5.77
CA LEU A 31 -1.97 -10.23 -6.96
C LEU A 31 -3.16 -10.84 -7.72
N GLY A 32 -4.05 -9.97 -8.20
CA GLY A 32 -5.30 -10.33 -8.89
C GLY A 32 -6.53 -9.69 -8.25
N PRO A 33 -7.71 -9.76 -8.88
CA PRO A 33 -8.92 -9.06 -8.42
C PRO A 33 -9.35 -9.47 -7.01
N PRO A 34 -9.85 -8.54 -6.17
CA PRO A 34 -10.18 -8.86 -4.80
C PRO A 34 -11.62 -9.38 -4.72
N THR A 35 -11.88 -10.31 -3.81
CA THR A 35 -13.26 -10.70 -3.46
C THR A 35 -13.80 -9.74 -2.41
N VAL A 36 -14.31 -8.59 -2.84
CA VAL A 36 -14.99 -7.61 -1.97
C VAL A 36 -16.50 -7.74 -2.17
N LEU A 37 -17.22 -7.99 -1.08
CA LEU A 37 -18.68 -7.93 -1.06
C LEU A 37 -19.10 -6.61 -0.43
N LEU A 38 -19.71 -5.75 -1.24
CA LEU A 38 -20.33 -4.51 -0.78
C LEU A 38 -21.76 -4.80 -0.34
N SER A 39 -22.19 -4.18 0.76
CA SER A 39 -23.60 -4.20 1.11
C SER A 39 -24.37 -3.25 0.17
N ARG A 40 -25.69 -3.38 0.12
CA ARG A 40 -26.54 -2.42 -0.58
C ARG A 40 -26.35 -0.98 -0.06
N GLU A 41 -26.12 -0.82 1.24
CA GLU A 41 -25.83 0.48 1.85
C GLU A 41 -24.50 1.05 1.38
N ASP A 42 -23.46 0.20 1.20
CA ASP A 42 -22.19 0.63 0.61
C ASP A 42 -22.39 1.14 -0.82
N GLU A 43 -23.18 0.41 -1.62
CA GLU A 43 -23.48 0.80 -3.00
C GLU A 43 -24.26 2.13 -3.08
N GLU A 44 -25.22 2.33 -2.18
CA GLU A 44 -25.97 3.60 -2.08
C GLU A 44 -25.06 4.77 -1.66
N GLU A 45 -24.14 4.55 -0.70
CA GLU A 45 -23.15 5.56 -0.31
C GLU A 45 -22.16 5.89 -1.44
N LEU A 46 -21.71 4.90 -2.21
CA LEU A 46 -20.85 5.11 -3.37
C LEU A 46 -21.58 5.90 -4.47
N ALA A 47 -22.85 5.58 -4.73
CA ALA A 47 -23.69 6.32 -5.68
C ALA A 47 -23.90 7.80 -5.29
N ASP A 48 -23.86 8.11 -3.99
CA ASP A 48 -23.84 9.48 -3.46
C ASP A 48 -22.47 10.19 -3.60
N GLY A 49 -21.47 9.51 -4.16
CA GLY A 49 -20.09 10.01 -4.31
C GLY A 49 -19.25 9.95 -3.02
N LYS A 50 -19.72 9.21 -2.00
CA LYS A 50 -18.99 9.02 -0.74
C LYS A 50 -17.88 7.98 -0.91
N THR A 51 -17.06 7.86 0.13
CA THR A 51 -16.01 6.85 0.20
C THR A 51 -16.32 5.91 1.35
N ILE A 52 -16.34 4.63 1.05
CA ILE A 52 -16.47 3.58 2.05
C ILE A 52 -15.12 3.38 2.71
N MET A 53 -15.10 3.35 4.05
CA MET A 53 -13.92 2.98 4.83
C MET A 53 -14.33 2.00 5.93
N ARG A 54 -13.81 0.77 5.87
CA ARG A 54 -14.15 -0.30 6.81
C ARG A 54 -12.89 -0.95 7.37
N VAL A 55 -12.95 -1.38 8.63
CA VAL A 55 -11.96 -2.30 9.19
C VAL A 55 -12.36 -3.72 8.78
N ILE A 56 -11.48 -4.45 8.10
CA ILE A 56 -11.70 -5.87 7.81
C ILE A 56 -11.34 -6.65 9.08
N SER A 57 -12.36 -7.16 9.75
CA SER A 57 -12.22 -7.94 11.00
C SER A 57 -11.78 -9.38 10.76
N ASN A 58 -11.94 -9.90 9.54
CA ASN A 58 -11.49 -11.25 9.15
C ASN A 58 -10.00 -11.21 8.81
N ARG A 59 -9.17 -11.29 9.84
CA ARG A 59 -7.72 -11.38 9.72
C ARG A 59 -7.31 -12.81 9.32
N PRO A 60 -6.27 -13.02 8.49
CA PRO A 60 -5.64 -14.32 8.35
C PRO A 60 -5.25 -14.92 9.72
N ALA A 61 -5.44 -16.22 9.90
CA ALA A 61 -5.27 -16.91 11.19
C ALA A 61 -3.82 -16.94 11.69
N ASP A 62 -2.86 -16.69 10.81
CA ASP A 62 -1.41 -16.69 11.02
C ASP A 62 -0.85 -15.32 11.49
N GLU A 63 -1.63 -14.24 11.41
CA GLU A 63 -1.20 -12.93 11.88
C GLU A 63 -1.33 -12.81 13.42
N SER A 64 -0.20 -12.61 14.11
CA SER A 64 -0.14 -12.52 15.58
C SER A 64 -1.11 -11.46 16.16
N ARG A 65 -1.80 -11.82 17.25
CA ARG A 65 -2.72 -10.89 17.95
C ARG A 65 -1.99 -9.77 18.69
N GLU A 66 -0.70 -9.94 18.96
CA GLU A 66 0.10 -9.05 19.80
C GLU A 66 0.44 -7.70 19.15
N GLY A 67 0.27 -7.56 17.83
CA GLY A 67 0.67 -6.36 17.09
C GLY A 67 -0.43 -5.37 16.73
N GLY A 68 -1.71 -5.56 17.13
CA GLY A 68 -2.77 -4.57 16.86
C GLY A 68 -3.08 -4.25 15.38
N ALA A 69 -2.44 -4.92 14.41
CA ALA A 69 -2.57 -4.64 12.98
C ALA A 69 -4.02 -4.78 12.49
N ARG A 70 -4.51 -3.76 11.78
CA ARG A 70 -5.86 -3.74 11.20
C ARG A 70 -5.75 -3.61 9.70
N ARG A 71 -6.43 -4.49 8.97
CA ARG A 71 -6.64 -4.30 7.53
C ARG A 71 -7.80 -3.32 7.34
N LEU A 72 -7.60 -2.35 6.46
CA LEU A 72 -8.61 -1.37 6.09
C LEU A 72 -9.03 -1.64 4.65
N LEU A 73 -10.33 -1.59 4.40
CA LEU A 73 -10.91 -1.52 3.07
C LEU A 73 -11.32 -0.08 2.80
N MET A 74 -10.90 0.46 1.67
CA MET A 74 -11.39 1.73 1.14
C MET A 74 -11.92 1.52 -0.27
N VAL A 75 -13.14 1.97 -0.54
CA VAL A 75 -13.74 1.92 -1.88
C VAL A 75 -14.26 3.31 -2.24
N ARG A 76 -14.01 3.72 -3.47
CA ARG A 76 -14.45 5.01 -4.00
C ARG A 76 -14.65 4.91 -5.50
N ASP A 77 -15.76 5.45 -5.99
CA ASP A 77 -15.97 5.64 -7.42
C ASP A 77 -15.12 6.81 -7.92
N VAL A 78 -14.38 6.56 -9.00
CA VAL A 78 -13.59 7.55 -9.70
C VAL A 78 -14.12 7.66 -11.12
N ALA A 79 -14.56 8.87 -11.51
CA ALA A 79 -15.06 9.14 -12.85
C ALA A 79 -13.92 9.24 -13.88
N ALA A 80 -13.18 8.15 -14.06
CA ALA A 80 -12.11 7.99 -15.01
C ALA A 80 -12.02 6.53 -15.48
N PRO A 81 -11.52 6.27 -16.70
CA PRO A 81 -11.21 4.90 -17.13
C PRO A 81 -10.25 4.19 -16.17
N LYS A 82 -10.43 2.88 -15.98
CA LYS A 82 -9.66 2.08 -15.00
C LYS A 82 -8.15 2.12 -15.25
N ASP A 83 -7.75 2.10 -16.52
CA ASP A 83 -6.36 2.20 -16.97
C ASP A 83 -5.75 3.56 -16.62
N VAL A 84 -6.51 4.64 -16.77
CA VAL A 84 -6.07 5.99 -16.35
C VAL A 84 -5.84 6.04 -14.83
N VAL A 85 -6.71 5.41 -14.03
CA VAL A 85 -6.54 5.36 -12.58
C VAL A 85 -5.33 4.52 -12.21
N LEU A 86 -5.17 3.34 -12.80
CA LEU A 86 -4.03 2.46 -12.57
C LEU A 86 -2.70 3.12 -12.98
N ASP A 87 -2.67 3.82 -14.10
CA ASP A 87 -1.51 4.60 -14.55
C ASP A 87 -1.09 5.67 -13.54
N ARG A 88 -2.05 6.27 -12.83
CA ARG A 88 -1.75 7.23 -11.74
C ARG A 88 -1.28 6.52 -10.47
N ILE A 89 -1.82 5.35 -10.14
CA ILE A 89 -1.34 4.52 -9.05
C ILE A 89 0.09 4.03 -9.32
N GLY A 90 0.42 3.66 -10.57
CA GLY A 90 1.75 3.20 -10.94
C GLY A 90 2.81 4.30 -11.14
N ASP A 91 2.40 5.58 -11.19
CA ASP A 91 3.30 6.73 -11.34
C ASP A 91 3.87 7.18 -9.99
N PHE A 92 4.66 6.29 -9.37
CA PHE A 92 5.26 6.53 -8.06
C PHE A 92 6.09 7.82 -7.99
N ALA A 93 6.77 8.19 -9.07
CA ALA A 93 7.57 9.42 -9.12
C ALA A 93 6.71 10.70 -9.02
N ALA A 94 5.42 10.63 -9.36
CA ALA A 94 4.48 11.74 -9.19
C ALA A 94 3.87 11.83 -7.78
N TYR A 95 4.09 10.84 -6.91
CA TYR A 95 3.43 10.77 -5.59
C TYR A 95 3.63 12.02 -4.71
N PRO A 96 4.80 12.69 -4.67
CA PRO A 96 4.94 13.92 -3.89
C PRO A 96 3.97 15.04 -4.30
N ARG A 97 3.44 15.00 -5.53
CA ARG A 97 2.40 15.92 -6.02
C ARG A 97 0.98 15.42 -5.78
N MET A 98 0.78 14.10 -5.65
CA MET A 98 -0.54 13.47 -5.59
C MET A 98 -0.96 13.08 -4.16
N VAL A 99 0.00 12.72 -3.31
CA VAL A 99 -0.24 12.16 -1.99
C VAL A 99 0.22 13.15 -0.92
N LYS A 100 -0.74 13.69 -0.17
CA LYS A 100 -0.44 14.58 0.96
C LYS A 100 0.42 13.83 1.98
N GLY A 101 1.53 14.46 2.40
CA GLY A 101 2.47 13.86 3.35
C GLY A 101 3.59 13.05 2.70
N CYS A 102 3.59 12.87 1.37
CA CYS A 102 4.73 12.32 0.64
C CYS A 102 5.69 13.45 0.24
N ASP A 103 6.92 13.43 0.78
CA ASP A 103 7.97 14.40 0.47
C ASP A 103 8.77 13.98 -0.77
N ALA A 104 9.03 12.69 -0.90
CA ALA A 104 9.74 12.11 -2.05
C ALA A 104 9.31 10.66 -2.27
N CYS A 105 9.33 10.23 -3.53
CA CYS A 105 9.21 8.83 -3.91
C CYS A 105 10.16 8.57 -5.08
N HIS A 106 11.16 7.72 -4.86
CA HIS A 106 12.19 7.42 -5.84
C HIS A 106 12.13 5.94 -6.24
N VAL A 107 11.85 5.68 -7.52
CA VAL A 107 11.93 4.34 -8.11
C VAL A 107 13.40 4.00 -8.35
N TYR A 108 13.92 3.00 -7.65
CA TYR A 108 15.30 2.52 -7.84
C TYR A 108 15.39 1.18 -8.58
N LYS A 109 14.25 0.50 -8.78
CA LYS A 109 14.14 -0.73 -9.57
C LYS A 109 12.78 -0.78 -10.25
N ARG A 110 12.75 -1.08 -11.55
CA ARG A 110 11.53 -1.42 -12.30
C ARG A 110 11.86 -2.48 -13.33
N GLU A 111 11.19 -3.62 -13.26
CA GLU A 111 11.44 -4.79 -14.12
C GLU A 111 10.11 -5.40 -14.57
N GLY A 112 9.92 -5.55 -15.88
CA GLY A 112 8.80 -6.31 -16.43
C GLY A 112 9.07 -7.82 -16.38
N ARG A 113 8.00 -8.61 -16.24
CA ARG A 113 8.03 -10.07 -16.18
C ARG A 113 7.39 -10.68 -17.44
N PRO A 114 7.74 -11.93 -17.81
CA PRO A 114 7.19 -12.58 -19.00
C PRO A 114 5.67 -12.77 -19.01
N ASP A 115 5.04 -12.77 -17.84
CA ASP A 115 3.59 -12.88 -17.65
C ASP A 115 2.85 -11.53 -17.81
N GLY A 116 3.56 -10.46 -18.16
CA GLY A 116 3.00 -9.12 -18.32
C GLY A 116 2.92 -8.30 -17.03
N THR A 117 3.29 -8.88 -15.88
CA THR A 117 3.37 -8.14 -14.61
C THR A 117 4.66 -7.34 -14.50
N GLU A 118 4.70 -6.36 -13.60
CA GLU A 118 5.89 -5.55 -13.31
C GLU A 118 6.23 -5.60 -11.82
N GLU A 119 7.52 -5.67 -11.50
CA GLU A 119 8.05 -5.40 -10.16
C GLU A 119 8.62 -3.98 -10.12
N VAL A 120 8.19 -3.18 -9.15
CA VAL A 120 8.68 -1.81 -8.94
C VAL A 120 9.09 -1.64 -7.49
N ARG A 121 10.35 -1.25 -7.26
CA ARG A 121 10.83 -0.94 -5.91
C ARG A 121 11.11 0.55 -5.74
N CYS A 122 10.60 1.11 -4.64
CA CYS A 122 10.62 2.54 -4.37
C CYS A 122 11.15 2.85 -2.97
N GLU A 123 11.92 3.93 -2.85
CA GLU A 123 12.18 4.62 -1.59
C GLU A 123 11.12 5.71 -1.40
N TYR A 124 10.44 5.69 -0.25
CA TYR A 124 9.52 6.73 0.17
C TYR A 124 10.14 7.58 1.28
N ARG A 125 9.90 8.89 1.20
CA ARG A 125 10.09 9.82 2.32
C ARG A 125 8.75 10.48 2.58
N ILE A 126 8.24 10.31 3.79
CA ILE A 126 6.96 10.88 4.20
C ILE A 126 7.13 11.67 5.49
N HIS A 127 6.15 12.53 5.76
CA HIS A 127 5.99 13.16 7.06
C HIS A 127 4.59 12.96 7.61
N ALA A 128 4.52 12.80 8.92
CA ALA A 128 3.28 12.86 9.68
C ALA A 128 3.53 13.68 10.94
N LEU A 129 2.77 14.77 11.11
CA LEU A 129 2.99 15.74 12.18
C LEU A 129 4.45 16.26 12.16
N HIS A 130 5.20 16.05 13.24
CA HIS A 130 6.60 16.47 13.36
C HIS A 130 7.61 15.36 13.07
N LEU A 131 7.15 14.19 12.63
CA LEU A 131 7.98 13.03 12.35
C LEU A 131 8.17 12.87 10.84
N LYS A 132 9.38 12.42 10.46
CA LYS A 132 9.72 12.02 9.11
C LYS A 132 10.05 10.53 9.11
N PHE A 133 9.62 9.84 8.07
CA PHE A 133 9.86 8.42 7.89
C PHE A 133 10.45 8.18 6.52
N ARG A 134 11.39 7.26 6.46
CA ARG A 134 11.98 6.70 5.25
C ARG A 134 11.74 5.20 5.24
N TYR A 135 11.25 4.68 4.13
CA TYR A 135 10.96 3.26 4.00
C TYR A 135 11.05 2.81 2.53
N PHE A 136 11.23 1.51 2.34
CA PHE A 136 11.45 0.90 1.03
C PHE A 136 10.33 -0.10 0.75
N MET A 137 9.69 -0.02 -0.41
CA MET A 137 8.58 -0.89 -0.78
C MET A 137 8.90 -1.66 -2.05
N SER A 138 8.44 -2.91 -2.12
CA SER A 138 8.32 -3.69 -3.35
C SER A 138 6.85 -3.71 -3.77
N HIS A 139 6.58 -3.38 -5.03
CA HIS A 139 5.25 -3.41 -5.63
C HIS A 139 5.26 -4.43 -6.76
N GLN A 140 4.17 -5.18 -6.88
CA GLN A 140 3.87 -6.00 -8.05
C GLN A 140 2.62 -5.42 -8.71
N ILE A 141 2.70 -5.15 -10.00
CA ILE A 141 1.65 -4.52 -10.80
C ILE A 141 1.20 -5.51 -11.86
N ASP A 142 -0.11 -5.73 -11.96
CA ASP A 142 -0.75 -6.43 -13.06
C ASP A 142 -1.64 -5.43 -13.81
N PRO A 143 -1.16 -4.90 -14.95
CA PRO A 143 -1.93 -3.95 -15.75
C PRO A 143 -3.21 -4.54 -16.34
N GLU A 144 -3.22 -5.84 -16.66
CA GLU A 144 -4.36 -6.52 -17.26
C GLU A 144 -5.48 -6.71 -16.23
N ALA A 145 -5.12 -7.18 -15.03
CA ALA A 145 -6.05 -7.32 -13.91
C ALA A 145 -6.40 -5.98 -13.24
N GLY A 146 -5.69 -4.90 -13.56
CA GLY A 146 -5.91 -3.60 -12.93
C GLY A 146 -5.51 -3.57 -11.45
N CYS A 147 -4.51 -4.36 -11.06
CA CYS A 147 -4.19 -4.64 -9.65
C CYS A 147 -2.75 -4.25 -9.29
N VAL A 148 -2.54 -3.80 -8.06
CA VAL A 148 -1.21 -3.57 -7.47
C VAL A 148 -1.18 -4.14 -6.06
N VAL A 149 -0.19 -4.97 -5.74
CA VAL A 149 0.11 -5.37 -4.35
C VAL A 149 1.45 -4.80 -3.94
N TRP A 150 1.62 -4.55 -2.64
CA TRP A 150 2.91 -4.15 -2.10
C TRP A 150 3.18 -4.75 -0.73
N ASN A 151 4.47 -4.82 -0.42
CA ASN A 151 5.03 -5.11 0.90
C ASN A 151 6.35 -4.37 1.09
N LEU A 152 6.86 -4.26 2.32
CA LEU A 152 8.22 -3.74 2.57
C LEU A 152 9.26 -4.49 1.74
N ASP A 153 10.21 -3.75 1.16
CA ASP A 153 11.44 -4.37 0.64
C ASP A 153 12.31 -4.75 1.83
N TYR A 154 12.23 -6.00 2.25
CA TYR A 154 12.96 -6.52 3.40
C TYR A 154 14.49 -6.64 3.17
N GLU A 155 14.97 -6.43 1.94
CA GLU A 155 16.40 -6.29 1.66
C GLU A 155 16.96 -4.94 2.16
N ARG A 156 16.09 -4.01 2.59
CA ARG A 156 16.45 -2.67 3.09
C ARG A 156 15.72 -2.35 4.39
N GLU A 157 16.44 -1.78 5.35
CA GLU A 157 15.89 -1.39 6.65
C GLU A 157 15.03 -0.13 6.51
N SER A 158 13.79 -0.20 6.99
CA SER A 158 12.79 0.86 6.92
C SER A 158 12.43 1.36 8.32
N ASP A 159 12.03 2.63 8.44
CA ASP A 159 11.52 3.17 9.72
C ASP A 159 10.16 2.55 10.10
N LEU A 160 9.46 1.93 9.15
CA LEU A 160 8.22 1.20 9.37
C LEU A 160 8.52 -0.22 9.85
N ASP A 161 7.78 -0.66 10.86
CA ASP A 161 7.85 -2.06 11.34
C ASP A 161 7.38 -3.01 10.23
N ASP A 162 6.15 -2.86 9.73
CA ASP A 162 5.69 -3.59 8.56
C ASP A 162 4.62 -2.83 7.78
N SER A 163 4.47 -3.13 6.49
CA SER A 163 3.40 -2.61 5.63
C SER A 163 3.14 -3.56 4.48
N VAL A 164 1.87 -3.92 4.30
CA VAL A 164 1.36 -4.62 3.12
C VAL A 164 0.08 -3.95 2.65
N GLY A 165 -0.21 -4.02 1.36
CA GLY A 165 -1.46 -3.46 0.84
C GLY A 165 -1.75 -3.83 -0.60
N TYR A 166 -2.87 -3.28 -1.06
CA TYR A 166 -3.52 -3.67 -2.31
C TYR A 166 -4.29 -2.49 -2.92
N TRP A 167 -4.19 -2.33 -4.23
CA TRP A 167 -5.06 -1.49 -5.06
C TRP A 167 -5.68 -2.34 -6.17
N CYS A 168 -6.94 -2.06 -6.51
CA CYS A 168 -7.56 -2.56 -7.73
C CYS A 168 -8.50 -1.53 -8.31
N THR A 169 -8.52 -1.47 -9.64
CA THR A 169 -9.45 -0.66 -10.43
C THR A 169 -10.34 -1.61 -11.25
N THR A 170 -11.65 -1.53 -11.04
CA THR A 170 -12.65 -2.40 -11.69
C THR A 170 -13.43 -1.66 -12.75
#